data_AF-A0A7J4LCC1-F1
#
_entry.id   AF-A0A7J4LCC1-F1
#
_cell.length_a   1.000
_cell.length_b   1.000
_cell.length_c   1.000
_cell.angle_alpha   90.00
_cell.angle_beta   90.00
_cell.angle_gamma   90.00
#
_symmetry.space_group_name_H-M   'P 1'
#
loop_
_entity.id
_entity.type
_entity.pdbx_description
1 polymer ?
#
loop_
_entity_poly.entity_id
_entity_poly.type
_entity_poly.pdbx_seq_one_letter_code
_entity_poly.pdbx_strand_id
1 'polypeptide(L)'
;MLTLEQIKKLPAKERIPKLREFEEEQKKLKAEEEKKRKQEEEEIIKKSIEELTEEDEKAEEEEVLQKEEKEKKQKQESLEEIAEAAPSSGKTERNSAYVSIQEYGARLSHIPPTELSNKIFGLRETFEERSYLTQEQQRERDALGEAVYQQNKMGYFKDEGSRRLFSKMEDAFEEMRNPLKKVYK
;
A
#
# COMPACT_ATOMS: atom_id res chain seq x y z
N MET A 1 25.72 -24.81 41.29
CA MET A 1 27.02 -25.11 40.66
C MET A 1 28.15 -24.77 41.62
N LEU A 2 29.23 -25.56 41.70
CA LEU A 2 30.44 -25.16 42.44
C LEU A 2 31.16 -24.04 41.70
N THR A 3 31.74 -23.07 42.41
CA THR A 3 32.55 -22.03 41.75
C THR A 3 33.91 -22.58 41.32
N LEU A 4 34.53 -21.97 40.31
CA LEU A 4 35.86 -22.36 39.85
C LEU A 4 36.89 -22.38 41.00
N GLU A 5 36.75 -21.48 41.98
CA GLU A 5 37.60 -21.42 43.16
C GLU A 5 37.38 -22.59 44.12
N GLN A 6 36.13 -23.04 44.29
CA GLN A 6 35.79 -24.24 45.08
C GLN A 6 36.29 -25.52 44.38
N ILE A 7 36.16 -25.58 43.04
CA ILE A 7 36.63 -26.73 42.23
C ILE A 7 38.15 -26.89 42.33
N LYS A 8 38.91 -25.79 42.38
CA LYS A 8 40.38 -25.84 42.55
C LYS A 8 40.81 -26.48 43.88
N LYS A 9 39.97 -26.43 44.91
CA LYS A 9 40.24 -27.02 46.24
C LYS A 9 39.93 -28.53 46.31
N LEU A 10 39.30 -29.12 45.28
CA LEU A 10 39.00 -30.56 45.22
C LEU A 10 40.23 -31.41 44.84
N PRO A 11 40.28 -32.70 45.25
CA PRO A 11 41.31 -33.64 44.83
C PRO A 11 41.26 -33.89 43.32
N ALA A 12 42.41 -34.17 42.69
CA ALA A 12 42.54 -34.24 41.23
C ALA A 12 41.57 -35.22 40.54
N LYS A 13 41.24 -36.34 41.19
CA LYS A 13 40.30 -37.35 40.69
C LYS A 13 38.87 -36.82 40.52
N GLU A 14 38.46 -35.88 41.37
CA GLU A 14 37.12 -35.27 41.35
C GLU A 14 37.12 -33.89 40.66
N ARG A 15 38.27 -33.22 40.65
CA ARG A 15 38.47 -31.91 40.01
C ARG A 15 38.22 -31.95 38.51
N ILE A 16 38.75 -32.96 37.81
CA ILE A 16 38.69 -33.03 36.33
C ILE A 16 37.25 -33.19 35.83
N PRO A 17 36.44 -34.14 36.35
CA PRO A 17 35.03 -34.23 35.98
C PRO A 17 34.25 -32.95 36.27
N LYS A 18 34.46 -32.34 37.45
CA LYS A 18 33.76 -31.11 37.84
C LYS A 18 34.15 -29.88 37.02
N LEU A 19 35.39 -29.80 36.53
CA LEU A 19 35.81 -28.77 35.59
C LEU A 19 35.09 -28.91 34.24
N ARG A 20 34.90 -30.13 33.73
CA ARG A 20 34.17 -30.36 32.47
C ARG A 20 32.69 -30.00 32.60
N GLU A 21 32.05 -30.42 33.70
CA GLU A 21 30.66 -30.03 34.00
C GLU A 21 30.52 -28.49 34.06
N PHE A 22 31.47 -27.80 34.71
CA PHE A 22 31.50 -26.35 34.80
C PHE A 22 31.68 -25.67 33.42
N GLU A 23 32.57 -26.19 32.56
CA GLU A 23 32.79 -25.67 31.21
C GLU A 23 31.55 -25.85 30.31
N GLU A 24 30.89 -27.00 30.38
CA GLU A 24 29.66 -27.27 29.63
C GLU A 24 28.51 -26.37 30.09
N GLU A 25 28.37 -26.14 31.39
CA GLU A 25 27.33 -25.26 31.94
C GLU A 25 27.59 -23.79 31.57
N GLN A 26 28.86 -23.33 31.59
CA GLN A 26 29.24 -22.00 31.08
C GLN A 26 28.95 -21.84 29.58
N LYS A 27 29.17 -22.87 28.78
CA LYS A 27 28.84 -22.85 27.35
C LYS A 27 27.33 -22.73 27.13
N LYS A 28 26.51 -23.41 27.93
CA LYS A 28 25.05 -23.28 27.90
C LYS A 28 24.59 -21.89 28.32
N LEU A 29 25.15 -21.33 29.41
CA LEU A 29 24.85 -19.98 29.88
C LEU A 29 25.16 -18.92 28.82
N LYS A 30 26.31 -19.03 28.14
CA LYS A 30 26.66 -18.11 27.04
C LYS A 30 25.70 -18.19 25.86
N ALA A 31 25.26 -19.40 25.51
CA ALA A 31 24.28 -19.59 24.44
C ALA A 31 22.89 -19.04 24.83
N GLU A 32 22.51 -19.16 26.09
CA GLU A 32 21.27 -18.60 26.63
C GLU A 32 21.31 -17.06 26.69
N GLU A 33 22.41 -16.47 27.16
CA GLU A 33 22.64 -15.01 27.13
C GLU A 33 22.63 -14.46 25.70
N GLU A 34 23.29 -15.13 24.74
CA GLU A 34 23.28 -14.69 23.35
C GLU A 34 21.86 -14.76 22.74
N LYS A 35 21.11 -15.82 23.05
CA LYS A 35 19.73 -15.95 22.63
C LYS A 35 18.84 -14.86 23.24
N LYS A 36 19.01 -14.59 24.54
CA LYS A 36 18.27 -13.53 25.24
C LYS A 36 18.61 -12.15 24.69
N ARG A 37 19.89 -11.87 24.41
CA ARG A 37 20.34 -10.63 23.78
C ARG A 37 19.72 -10.43 22.39
N LYS A 38 19.68 -11.48 21.57
CA LYS A 38 19.00 -11.41 20.25
C LYS A 38 17.50 -11.13 20.38
N GLN A 39 16.83 -11.73 21.38
CA GLN A 39 15.42 -11.46 21.65
C GLN A 39 15.18 -10.02 22.12
N GLU A 40 16.06 -9.48 22.97
CA GLU A 40 16.00 -8.09 23.41
C GLU A 40 16.26 -7.12 22.25
N GLU A 41 17.23 -7.40 21.38
CA GLU A 41 17.50 -6.62 20.17
C GLU A 41 16.29 -6.63 19.20
N GLU A 42 15.64 -7.78 19.00
CA GLU A 42 14.41 -7.87 18.20
C GLU A 42 13.24 -7.10 18.82
N GLU A 43 13.09 -7.10 20.15
CA GLU A 43 12.05 -6.34 20.84
C GLU A 43 12.28 -4.83 20.72
N ILE A 44 13.53 -4.37 20.82
CA ILE A 44 13.91 -2.97 20.60
C ILE A 44 13.55 -2.54 19.18
N ILE A 45 13.92 -3.33 18.17
CA ILE A 45 13.61 -3.02 16.78
C ILE A 45 12.09 -2.93 16.56
N LYS A 46 11.30 -3.85 17.13
CA LYS A 46 9.83 -3.81 17.02
C LYS A 46 9.24 -2.54 17.63
N LYS A 47 9.69 -2.15 18.83
CA LYS A 47 9.23 -0.91 19.48
C LYS A 47 9.63 0.34 18.70
N SER A 48 10.84 0.38 18.15
CA SER A 48 11.28 1.50 17.31
C SER A 48 10.48 1.61 16.01
N ILE A 49 10.06 0.49 15.41
CA ILE A 49 9.18 0.51 14.23
C ILE A 49 7.79 1.04 14.62
N GLU A 50 7.24 0.61 15.76
CA GLU A 50 5.94 1.08 16.25
C GLU A 50 5.93 2.59 16.53
N GLU A 51 6.99 3.11 17.15
CA GLU A 51 7.15 4.55 17.42
C GLU A 51 7.24 5.37 16.12
N LEU A 52 8.02 4.91 15.12
CA LEU A 52 8.10 5.57 13.82
C LEU A 52 6.74 5.56 13.08
N THR A 53 5.99 4.46 13.16
CA THR A 53 4.65 4.40 12.55
C THR A 53 3.65 5.33 13.21
N GLU A 54 3.73 5.54 14.54
CA GLU A 54 2.86 6.48 15.24
C GLU A 54 3.22 7.95 14.94
N GLU A 55 4.50 8.25 14.71
CA GLU A 55 4.95 9.57 14.27
C GLU A 55 4.48 9.87 12.84
N ASP A 56 4.56 8.89 11.94
CA ASP A 56 4.10 9.02 10.55
C ASP A 56 2.57 9.21 10.47
N GLU A 57 1.78 8.50 11.29
CA GLU A 57 0.31 8.67 11.34
C GLU A 57 -0.10 10.08 11.80
N LYS A 58 0.61 10.64 12.79
CA LYS A 58 0.37 12.01 13.26
C LYS A 58 0.75 13.06 12.21
N ALA A 59 1.84 12.82 11.46
CA ALA A 59 2.25 13.69 10.37
C ALA A 59 1.24 13.68 9.21
N GLU A 60 0.68 12.51 8.89
CA GLU A 60 -0.36 12.38 7.88
C GLU A 60 -1.66 13.10 8.29
N GLU A 61 -2.06 13.01 9.56
CA GLU A 61 -3.25 13.72 10.06
C GLU A 61 -3.09 15.25 10.01
N GLU A 62 -1.92 15.78 10.38
CA GLU A 62 -1.65 17.22 10.32
C GLU A 62 -1.59 17.75 8.87
N GLU A 63 -1.02 16.97 7.93
CA GLU A 63 -0.97 17.34 6.51
C GLU A 63 -2.37 17.36 5.87
N VAL A 64 -3.24 16.42 6.24
CA VAL A 64 -4.64 16.37 5.77
C VAL A 64 -5.42 17.59 6.28
N LEU A 65 -5.29 17.94 7.57
CA LEU A 65 -5.92 19.12 8.14
C LEU A 65 -5.49 20.43 7.44
N GLN A 66 -4.20 20.58 7.13
CA GLN A 66 -3.70 21.75 6.39
C GLN A 66 -4.18 21.81 4.93
N LYS A 67 -4.34 20.65 4.27
CA LYS A 67 -4.89 20.59 2.90
C LYS A 67 -6.37 20.98 2.88
N GLU A 68 -7.16 20.54 3.85
CA GLU A 68 -8.57 20.91 3.96
C GLU A 68 -8.76 22.43 4.20
N GLU A 69 -7.94 23.05 5.04
CA GLU A 69 -8.00 24.50 5.26
C GLU A 69 -7.66 25.32 4.00
N LYS A 70 -6.65 24.87 3.23
CA LYS A 70 -6.28 25.51 1.95
C LYS A 70 -7.39 25.39 0.91
N GLU A 71 -8.05 24.23 0.82
CA GLU A 71 -9.16 24.03 -0.11
C GLU A 71 -10.38 24.88 0.26
N LYS A 72 -10.66 25.06 1.55
CA LYS A 72 -11.73 25.95 2.03
C LYS A 72 -11.48 27.42 1.67
N LYS A 73 -10.24 27.90 1.78
CA LYS A 73 -9.88 29.29 1.39
C LYS A 73 -10.03 29.52 -0.11
N GLN A 74 -9.56 28.60 -0.95
CA GLN A 74 -9.72 28.71 -2.41
C GLN A 74 -11.20 28.72 -2.86
N LYS A 75 -12.06 27.92 -2.20
CA LYS A 75 -13.49 27.92 -2.52
C LYS A 75 -14.16 29.26 -2.19
N GLN A 76 -13.77 29.94 -1.12
CA GLN A 76 -14.31 31.26 -0.78
C GLN A 76 -13.92 32.34 -1.80
N GLU A 77 -12.64 32.40 -2.22
CA GLU A 77 -12.17 33.37 -3.23
C GLU A 77 -12.87 33.15 -4.58
N SER A 78 -13.08 31.88 -4.98
CA SER A 78 -13.80 31.57 -6.22
C SER A 78 -15.28 31.96 -6.22
N LEU A 79 -15.93 32.03 -5.05
CA LEU A 79 -17.35 32.40 -4.94
C LEU A 79 -17.55 33.92 -5.04
N GLU A 80 -16.58 34.72 -4.59
CA GLU A 80 -16.62 36.19 -4.74
C GLU A 80 -16.40 36.60 -6.20
N GLU A 81 -15.53 35.89 -6.93
CA GLU A 81 -15.23 36.15 -8.35
C GLU A 81 -16.42 35.82 -9.29
N ILE A 82 -17.26 34.83 -8.93
CA ILE A 82 -18.44 34.43 -9.71
C ILE A 82 -19.64 35.36 -9.49
N ALA A 83 -19.74 36.03 -8.34
CA ALA A 83 -20.86 36.95 -8.06
C ALA A 83 -20.81 38.25 -8.89
N GLU A 84 -19.62 38.64 -9.37
CA GLU A 84 -19.42 39.88 -10.12
C GLU A 84 -19.59 39.72 -11.64
N ALA A 85 -19.62 38.47 -12.15
CA ALA A 85 -19.61 38.18 -13.59
C ALA A 85 -20.66 37.12 -14.01
N ALA A 86 -21.94 37.49 -14.11
CA ALA A 86 -22.77 37.19 -15.29
C ALA A 86 -24.23 37.68 -15.19
N PRO A 87 -24.78 38.24 -16.30
CA PRO A 87 -26.19 38.61 -16.46
C PRO A 87 -27.09 37.41 -16.84
N SER A 88 -28.40 37.65 -16.75
CA SER A 88 -29.52 36.73 -16.92
C SER A 88 -29.58 35.96 -18.24
N SER A 89 -29.91 34.67 -18.17
CA SER A 89 -30.77 33.98 -19.16
C SER A 89 -31.04 32.53 -18.71
N GLY A 90 -32.31 32.23 -18.47
CA GLY A 90 -32.76 30.96 -17.91
C GLY A 90 -32.55 29.75 -18.83
N LYS A 91 -32.04 28.68 -18.23
CA LYS A 91 -32.53 27.29 -18.32
C LYS A 91 -31.72 26.48 -17.31
N THR A 92 -32.41 26.06 -16.26
CA THR A 92 -31.83 25.37 -15.11
C THR A 92 -31.69 23.89 -15.42
N GLU A 93 -30.48 23.40 -15.69
CA GLU A 93 -30.03 22.05 -15.33
C GLU A 93 -28.58 22.18 -14.82
N ARG A 94 -28.45 22.61 -13.56
CA ARG A 94 -28.04 21.77 -12.42
C ARG A 94 -26.54 21.46 -12.39
N ASN A 95 -25.82 22.30 -11.66
CA ASN A 95 -24.81 21.95 -10.65
C ASN A 95 -23.97 20.69 -10.90
N SER A 96 -22.69 20.92 -11.22
CA SER A 96 -21.51 20.11 -10.86
C SER A 96 -21.83 18.82 -10.10
N ALA A 97 -22.15 17.76 -10.84
CA ALA A 97 -22.27 16.41 -10.32
C ALA A 97 -21.03 15.65 -10.78
N TYR A 98 -20.19 15.22 -9.83
CA TYR A 98 -19.20 14.19 -10.09
C TYR A 98 -19.95 12.98 -10.68
N VAL A 99 -19.77 12.74 -11.97
CA VAL A 99 -20.38 11.62 -12.69
C VAL A 99 -20.00 10.33 -11.96
N SER A 100 -20.99 9.50 -11.62
CA SER A 100 -20.72 8.27 -10.87
C SER A 100 -19.79 7.34 -11.66
N ILE A 101 -19.01 6.49 -10.98
CA ILE A 101 -18.12 5.52 -11.64
C ILE A 101 -18.90 4.62 -12.61
N GLN A 102 -20.13 4.23 -12.26
CA GLN A 102 -20.99 3.43 -13.12
C GLN A 102 -21.40 4.17 -14.39
N GLU A 103 -21.80 5.44 -14.26
CA GLU A 103 -22.18 6.27 -15.40
C GLU A 103 -20.97 6.57 -16.30
N TYR A 104 -19.81 6.86 -15.70
CA TYR A 104 -18.59 7.10 -16.46
C TYR A 104 -18.09 5.82 -17.15
N GLY A 105 -18.10 4.69 -16.45
CA GLY A 105 -17.77 3.38 -17.01
C GLY A 105 -18.73 2.98 -18.14
N ALA A 106 -20.02 3.27 -18.01
CA ALA A 106 -20.98 3.04 -19.09
C ALA A 106 -20.66 3.86 -20.34
N ARG A 107 -20.28 5.13 -20.19
CA ARG A 107 -19.83 5.97 -21.32
C ARG A 107 -18.59 5.38 -21.99
N LEU A 108 -17.63 4.91 -21.20
CA LEU A 108 -16.39 4.30 -21.70
C LEU A 108 -16.62 2.93 -22.35
N SER A 109 -17.66 2.19 -21.94
CA SER A 109 -17.98 0.86 -22.49
C SER A 109 -18.28 0.87 -23.99
N HIS A 110 -18.63 2.02 -24.57
CA HIS A 110 -18.89 2.18 -25.99
C HIS A 110 -17.62 2.27 -26.86
N ILE A 111 -16.45 2.50 -26.25
CA ILE A 111 -15.16 2.63 -26.93
C ILE A 111 -14.68 1.24 -27.38
N PRO A 112 -13.99 1.08 -28.53
CA PRO A 112 -13.44 -0.22 -28.92
C PRO A 112 -12.51 -0.83 -27.85
N PRO A 113 -12.51 -2.17 -27.65
CA PRO A 113 -11.68 -2.81 -26.62
C PRO A 113 -10.19 -2.52 -26.74
N THR A 114 -9.68 -2.31 -27.95
CA THR A 114 -8.28 -1.96 -28.21
C THR A 114 -7.93 -0.58 -27.67
N GLU A 115 -8.79 0.42 -27.89
CA GLU A 115 -8.60 1.78 -27.35
C GLU A 115 -8.77 1.79 -25.83
N LEU A 116 -9.73 1.02 -25.31
CA LEU A 116 -9.89 0.84 -23.88
C LEU A 116 -8.63 0.23 -23.24
N SER A 117 -8.04 -0.77 -23.90
CA SER A 117 -6.79 -1.39 -23.46
C SER A 117 -5.61 -0.43 -23.42
N ASN A 118 -5.48 0.45 -24.43
CA ASN A 118 -4.41 1.45 -24.46
C ASN A 118 -4.49 2.41 -23.26
N LYS A 119 -5.70 2.82 -22.88
CA LYS A 119 -5.92 3.65 -21.69
C LYS A 119 -5.53 2.93 -20.41
N ILE A 120 -5.93 1.67 -20.28
CA ILE A 120 -5.62 0.84 -19.09
C ILE A 120 -4.11 0.63 -18.95
N PHE A 121 -3.42 0.28 -20.05
CA PHE A 121 -1.99 0.05 -20.02
C PHE A 121 -1.19 1.33 -19.78
N GLY A 122 -1.59 2.46 -20.37
CA GLY A 122 -0.94 3.76 -20.07
C GLY A 122 -1.12 4.19 -18.61
N LEU A 123 -2.28 3.91 -18.01
CA LEU A 123 -2.51 4.16 -16.60
C LEU A 123 -1.66 3.25 -15.71
N ARG A 124 -1.51 1.97 -16.09
CA ARG A 124 -0.62 1.02 -15.42
C ARG A 124 0.84 1.44 -15.50
N GLU A 125 1.32 1.90 -16.66
CA GLU A 125 2.69 2.41 -16.80
C GLU A 125 2.94 3.57 -15.84
N THR A 126 1.99 4.52 -15.76
CA THR A 126 2.07 5.63 -14.80
C THR A 126 2.16 5.13 -13.35
N PHE A 127 1.38 4.10 -13.01
CA PHE A 127 1.45 3.45 -11.70
C PHE A 127 2.77 2.71 -11.47
N GLU A 128 3.31 2.02 -12.48
CA GLU A 128 4.59 1.31 -12.37
C GLU A 128 5.76 2.26 -12.15
N GLU A 129 5.72 3.44 -12.78
CA GLU A 129 6.72 4.51 -12.62
C GLU A 129 6.65 5.17 -11.24
N ARG A 130 5.44 5.50 -10.78
CA ARG A 130 5.23 6.32 -9.58
C ARG A 130 4.98 5.49 -8.32
N SER A 131 4.64 4.22 -8.48
CA SER A 131 4.15 3.31 -7.41
C SER A 131 2.87 3.77 -6.70
N TYR A 132 2.18 4.78 -7.23
CA TYR A 132 0.87 5.25 -6.78
C TYR A 132 0.09 5.91 -7.94
N LEU A 133 -1.24 6.00 -7.80
CA LEU A 133 -2.13 6.73 -8.70
C LEU A 133 -2.74 7.93 -7.97
N THR A 134 -2.93 9.06 -8.67
CA THR A 134 -3.69 10.21 -8.13
C THR A 134 -5.16 9.83 -7.89
N GLN A 135 -5.90 10.60 -7.09
CA GLN A 135 -7.31 10.33 -6.82
C GLN A 135 -8.16 10.32 -8.12
N GLU A 136 -7.87 11.21 -9.06
CA GLU A 136 -8.53 11.24 -10.37
C GLU A 136 -8.19 9.98 -11.19
N GLN A 137 -6.92 9.57 -11.20
CA GLN A 137 -6.46 8.35 -11.86
C GLN A 137 -7.04 7.07 -11.23
N GLN A 138 -7.24 7.03 -9.92
CA GLN A 138 -7.90 5.91 -9.25
C GLN A 138 -9.37 5.81 -9.68
N ARG A 139 -10.07 6.95 -9.77
CA ARG A 139 -11.44 6.98 -10.31
C ARG A 139 -11.50 6.55 -11.77
N GLU A 140 -10.54 7.00 -12.58
CA GLU A 140 -10.42 6.58 -13.97
C GLU A 140 -10.18 5.07 -14.07
N ARG A 141 -9.24 4.51 -13.29
CA ARG A 141 -9.00 3.07 -13.20
C ARG A 141 -10.28 2.31 -12.90
N ASP A 142 -11.05 2.74 -11.91
CA ASP A 142 -12.26 2.05 -11.49
C ASP A 142 -13.36 2.14 -12.55
N ALA A 143 -13.49 3.28 -13.24
CA ALA A 143 -14.41 3.45 -14.37
C ALA A 143 -14.00 2.63 -15.60
N LEU A 144 -12.70 2.53 -15.91
CA LEU A 144 -12.17 1.66 -16.95
C LEU A 144 -12.44 0.18 -16.61
N GLY A 145 -12.31 -0.21 -15.34
CA GLY A 145 -12.65 -1.56 -14.88
C GLY A 145 -14.12 -1.90 -15.08
N GLU A 146 -15.01 -0.97 -14.72
CA GLU A 146 -16.45 -1.10 -14.98
C GLU A 146 -16.76 -1.20 -16.48
N ALA A 147 -16.10 -0.39 -17.32
CA ALA A 147 -16.26 -0.45 -18.78
C ALA A 147 -15.84 -1.81 -19.36
N VAL A 148 -14.71 -2.36 -18.91
CA VAL A 148 -14.22 -3.69 -19.34
C VAL A 148 -15.20 -4.78 -18.93
N TYR A 149 -15.73 -4.73 -17.71
CA TYR A 149 -16.75 -5.67 -17.24
C TYR A 149 -18.02 -5.61 -18.10
N GLN A 150 -18.50 -4.40 -18.41
CA GLN A 150 -19.67 -4.21 -19.27
C GLN A 150 -19.43 -4.71 -20.70
N GLN A 151 -18.26 -4.44 -21.28
CA GLN A 151 -17.88 -4.96 -22.59
C GLN A 151 -17.80 -6.49 -22.63
N ASN A 152 -17.31 -7.10 -21.56
CA ASN A 152 -17.30 -8.56 -21.44
C ASN A 152 -18.73 -9.13 -21.40
N LYS A 153 -19.62 -8.49 -20.63
CA LYS A 153 -21.04 -8.87 -20.59
C LYS A 153 -21.73 -8.70 -21.96
N MET A 154 -21.39 -7.66 -22.71
CA MET A 154 -21.89 -7.44 -24.08
C MET A 154 -21.22 -8.38 -25.10
N GLY A 155 -20.17 -9.08 -24.70
CA GLY A 155 -19.51 -10.11 -25.49
C GLY A 155 -18.59 -9.55 -26.57
N TYR A 156 -17.91 -8.44 -26.27
CA TYR A 156 -16.82 -7.91 -27.08
C TYR A 156 -15.56 -8.80 -27.03
N PHE A 157 -15.41 -9.63 -25.98
CA PHE A 157 -14.27 -10.53 -25.78
C PHE A 157 -14.59 -12.00 -26.12
N LYS A 158 -15.22 -12.26 -27.27
CA LYS A 158 -15.69 -13.61 -27.64
C LYS A 158 -14.62 -14.48 -28.29
N ASP A 159 -13.81 -13.91 -29.18
CA ASP A 159 -12.75 -14.61 -29.89
C ASP A 159 -11.49 -14.79 -29.03
N GLU A 160 -10.58 -15.66 -29.47
CA GLU A 160 -9.38 -15.99 -28.69
C GLU A 160 -8.45 -14.78 -28.50
N GLY A 161 -8.32 -13.91 -29.51
CA GLY A 161 -7.48 -12.71 -29.45
C GLY A 161 -8.01 -11.71 -28.43
N SER A 162 -9.32 -11.44 -28.48
CA SER A 162 -9.97 -10.53 -27.54
C SER A 162 -10.03 -11.07 -26.11
N ARG A 163 -10.19 -12.39 -25.90
CA ARG A 163 -10.07 -13.01 -24.56
C ARG A 163 -8.67 -12.85 -23.95
N ARG A 164 -7.63 -13.02 -24.75
CA ARG A 164 -6.25 -12.77 -24.31
C ARG A 164 -6.05 -11.29 -23.94
N LEU A 165 -6.61 -10.38 -24.72
CA LEU A 165 -6.58 -8.94 -24.41
C LEU A 165 -7.32 -8.63 -23.09
N PHE A 166 -8.50 -9.22 -22.88
CA PHE A 166 -9.26 -9.10 -21.62
C PHE A 166 -8.43 -9.55 -20.42
N SER A 167 -7.81 -10.73 -20.49
CA SER A 167 -7.00 -11.27 -19.40
C SER A 167 -5.83 -10.34 -19.04
N LYS A 168 -5.16 -9.76 -20.05
CA LYS A 168 -4.09 -8.79 -19.82
C LYS A 168 -4.59 -7.50 -19.16
N MET A 169 -5.77 -7.03 -19.52
CA MET A 169 -6.39 -5.86 -18.88
C MET A 169 -6.80 -6.17 -17.44
N GLU A 170 -7.31 -7.37 -17.17
CA GLU A 170 -7.63 -7.85 -15.82
C GLU A 170 -6.38 -7.90 -14.93
N ASP A 171 -5.29 -8.48 -15.42
CA ASP A 171 -3.99 -8.49 -14.75
C ASP A 171 -3.49 -7.05 -14.46
N ALA A 172 -3.66 -6.13 -15.42
CA ALA A 172 -3.28 -4.73 -15.24
C ALA A 172 -4.06 -4.03 -14.12
N PHE A 173 -5.37 -4.26 -14.01
CA PHE A 173 -6.19 -3.71 -12.92
C PHE A 173 -5.79 -4.28 -11.57
N GLU A 174 -5.55 -5.58 -11.52
CA GLU A 174 -5.16 -6.27 -10.31
C GLU A 174 -3.82 -5.78 -9.77
N GLU A 175 -2.85 -5.51 -10.64
CA GLU A 175 -1.57 -4.90 -10.26
C GLU A 175 -1.74 -3.46 -9.73
N MET A 176 -2.60 -2.65 -10.35
CA MET A 176 -2.89 -1.29 -9.89
C MET A 176 -3.75 -1.22 -8.62
N ARG A 177 -4.53 -2.27 -8.30
CA ARG A 177 -5.33 -2.36 -7.07
C ARG A 177 -4.54 -2.93 -5.91
N ASN A 178 -3.62 -3.84 -6.19
CA ASN A 178 -2.83 -4.54 -5.20
C ASN A 178 -1.33 -4.32 -5.47
N PRO A 179 -0.75 -3.16 -5.04
CA PRO A 179 0.67 -2.87 -5.21
C PRO A 179 1.58 -3.98 -4.65
N LEU A 180 1.16 -4.64 -3.57
CA LEU A 180 1.94 -5.69 -2.91
C LEU A 180 2.02 -6.98 -3.74
N LYS A 181 1.09 -7.21 -4.68
CA LYS A 181 1.13 -8.35 -5.59
C LYS A 181 2.34 -8.29 -6.54
N LYS A 182 2.88 -7.09 -6.79
CA LYS A 182 4.10 -6.88 -7.59
C LYS A 182 5.36 -7.44 -6.92
N VAL A 183 5.37 -7.52 -5.58
CA VAL A 183 6.55 -7.96 -4.79
C VAL A 183 6.73 -9.50 -4.83
N TYR A 184 5.70 -10.24 -5.23
CA TYR A 184 5.68 -11.71 -5.18
C TYR A 184 5.60 -12.40 -6.56
N LYS A 185 5.92 -11.69 -7.65
CA LYS A 185 6.08 -12.28 -9.01
C LYS A 185 7.55 -12.46 -9.37
#